data_AF-A0A8D8LNR4-F1
#
_entry.id   AF-A0A8D8LNR4-F1
#
_cell.length_a   1.000
_cell.length_b   1.000
_cell.length_c   1.000
_cell.angle_alpha   90.00
_cell.angle_beta   90.00
_cell.angle_gamma   90.00
#
_symmetry.space_group_name_H-M   'P 1'
#
loop_
_entity.id
_entity.type
_entity.pdbx_description
1 polymer ?
#
loop_
_entity_poly.entity_id
_entity_poly.type
_entity_poly.pdbx_seq_one_letter_code
_entity_poly.pdbx_strand_id
1 'polypeptide(L)'
;MNNALTQPLPPTPPGLQALYETCKKVYPDQGNPLQVTAVLKFWLGGPDPLDYISMYANPGSPDLSIPPHWHYVSFGLSDLHGDGRVHQTNDNRCGFGFEMTFRLKREEEETAPPTWPAKLLQTLARYVFQVR
;
A
#
# COMPACT_ATOMS: atom_id res chain seq x y z
N MET A 1 40.66 -7.29 -3.24
CA MET A 1 39.41 -7.94 -3.67
C MET A 1 38.53 -8.07 -2.44
N ASN A 2 37.63 -7.11 -2.20
CA ASN A 2 36.75 -7.13 -1.03
C ASN A 2 35.42 -7.77 -1.42
N ASN A 3 35.20 -9.00 -0.98
CA ASN A 3 33.88 -9.63 -0.96
C ASN A 3 33.01 -8.90 0.07
N ALA A 4 32.31 -7.86 -0.37
CA ALA A 4 31.16 -7.36 0.37
C ALA A 4 30.10 -8.45 0.35
N LEU A 5 29.92 -9.10 1.50
CA LEU A 5 28.84 -10.05 1.75
C LEU A 5 27.53 -9.37 1.38
N THR A 6 26.87 -9.84 0.32
CA THR A 6 25.50 -9.47 0.01
C THR A 6 24.65 -10.02 1.14
N GLN A 7 24.39 -9.22 2.17
CA GLN A 7 23.39 -9.55 3.16
C GLN A 7 22.07 -9.77 2.40
N PRO A 8 21.40 -10.93 2.58
CA PRO A 8 20.08 -11.11 2.00
C PRO A 8 19.19 -9.99 2.53
N LEU A 9 18.45 -9.36 1.61
CA LEU A 9 17.44 -8.38 1.99
C LEU A 9 16.53 -9.02 3.05
N PRO A 10 16.15 -8.28 4.10
CA PRO A 10 15.23 -8.80 5.09
C PRO A 10 13.98 -9.33 4.38
N PRO A 11 13.43 -10.48 4.81
CA PRO A 11 12.27 -11.06 4.18
C PRO A 11 11.10 -10.07 4.19
N THR A 12 10.36 -9.98 3.08
CA THR A 12 9.14 -9.18 3.02
C THR A 12 8.19 -9.63 4.12
N PRO A 13 7.63 -8.71 4.93
CA PRO A 13 6.66 -9.05 5.96
C PRO A 13 5.49 -9.89 5.42
N PRO A 14 4.99 -10.90 6.16
CA PRO A 14 4.03 -11.87 5.62
C PRO A 14 2.69 -11.25 5.20
N GLY A 15 2.17 -10.30 5.97
CA GLY A 15 0.95 -9.57 5.62
C GLY A 15 1.14 -8.70 4.38
N LEU A 16 2.29 -8.01 4.30
CA LEU A 16 2.65 -7.23 3.11
C LEU A 16 2.81 -8.11 1.86
N GLN A 17 3.45 -9.26 2.01
CA GLN A 17 3.65 -10.23 0.93
C GLN A 17 2.30 -10.73 0.37
N ALA A 18 1.36 -11.09 1.24
CA ALA A 18 0.03 -11.55 0.82
C ALA A 18 -0.75 -10.47 0.04
N LEU A 19 -0.63 -9.20 0.45
CA LEU A 19 -1.25 -8.08 -0.25
C LEU A 19 -0.57 -7.82 -1.61
N TYR A 20 0.78 -7.87 -1.67
CA TYR A 20 1.51 -7.75 -2.94
C TYR A 20 1.18 -8.87 -3.93
N GLU A 21 1.05 -10.11 -3.46
CA GLU A 21 0.61 -11.23 -4.31
C GLU A 21 -0.81 -11.01 -4.84
N THR A 22 -1.70 -10.42 -4.03
CA THR A 22 -3.05 -10.06 -4.46
C THR A 22 -3.01 -8.97 -5.53
N CYS A 23 -2.24 -7.90 -5.33
CA CYS A 23 -2.05 -6.87 -6.34
C CYS A 23 -1.45 -7.42 -7.63
N LYS A 24 -0.48 -8.34 -7.55
CA LYS A 24 0.17 -8.99 -8.70
C LYS A 24 -0.81 -9.81 -9.53
N LYS A 25 -1.81 -10.45 -8.91
CA LYS A 25 -2.88 -11.16 -9.65
C LYS A 25 -3.73 -10.20 -10.47
N VAL A 26 -3.94 -8.97 -9.99
CA VAL A 26 -4.73 -7.94 -10.68
C VAL A 26 -3.89 -7.20 -11.73
N TYR A 27 -2.61 -6.97 -11.45
CA TYR A 27 -1.68 -6.21 -12.28
C TYR A 27 -0.39 -7.01 -12.56
N PRO A 28 -0.46 -8.10 -13.35
CA PRO A 28 0.68 -8.98 -13.58
C PRO A 28 1.85 -8.27 -14.27
N ASP A 29 1.57 -7.27 -15.09
CA ASP A 29 2.57 -6.53 -15.88
C ASP A 29 3.19 -5.34 -15.13
N GLN A 30 2.72 -5.04 -13.91
CA GLN A 30 3.18 -3.91 -13.10
C GLN A 30 3.85 -4.40 -11.81
N GLY A 31 4.93 -5.16 -11.96
CA GLY A 31 5.67 -5.75 -10.84
C GLY A 31 6.38 -4.74 -9.92
N ASN A 32 6.56 -3.50 -10.37
CA ASN A 32 7.15 -2.41 -9.60
C ASN A 32 6.34 -1.11 -9.80
N PRO A 33 5.13 -1.01 -9.21
CA PRO A 33 4.30 0.20 -9.33
C PRO A 33 4.98 1.39 -8.63
N LEU A 34 4.56 2.61 -8.99
CA LEU A 34 4.92 3.76 -8.17
C LEU A 34 4.35 3.56 -6.76
N GLN A 35 5.18 3.76 -5.75
CA GLN A 35 4.79 3.59 -4.37
C GLN A 35 5.25 4.77 -3.54
N VAL A 36 4.33 5.33 -2.75
CA VAL A 36 4.66 6.29 -1.70
C VAL A 36 4.86 5.53 -0.41
N THR A 37 5.95 5.83 0.30
CA THR A 37 6.25 5.26 1.63
C THR A 37 6.24 6.37 2.67
N ALA A 38 5.80 6.05 3.89
CA ALA A 38 6.06 6.90 5.04
C ALA A 38 7.58 7.01 5.25
N VAL A 39 8.09 8.25 5.41
CA VAL A 39 9.53 8.51 5.63
C VAL A 39 9.96 8.02 7.01
N LEU A 40 9.19 8.39 8.04
CA LEU A 40 9.30 7.83 9.38
C LEU A 40 8.12 6.89 9.59
N LYS A 41 8.42 5.62 9.86
CA LYS A 41 7.41 4.58 10.06
C LYS A 41 6.56 4.87 11.29
N PHE A 42 5.29 4.46 11.26
CA PHE A 42 4.33 4.78 12.31
C PHE A 42 4.76 4.23 13.68
N TRP A 43 5.24 2.98 13.73
CA TRP A 43 5.76 2.38 14.97
C TRP A 43 7.05 3.03 15.50
N LEU A 44 7.68 3.93 14.74
CA LEU A 44 8.82 4.75 15.15
C LEU A 44 8.40 6.18 15.54
N GLY A 45 7.10 6.43 15.73
CA GLY A 45 6.55 7.76 16.06
C GLY A 45 6.26 8.65 14.84
N GLY A 46 6.23 8.08 13.63
CA GLY A 46 5.83 8.79 12.43
C GLY A 46 4.36 9.21 12.43
N PRO A 47 3.98 10.28 11.70
CA PRO A 47 2.60 10.80 11.68
C PRO A 47 1.67 10.08 10.69
N ASP A 48 2.22 9.19 9.87
CA ASP A 48 1.56 8.56 8.74
C ASP A 48 1.40 7.05 9.00
N PRO A 49 0.18 6.57 9.31
CA PRO A 49 -0.05 5.17 9.67
C PRO A 49 0.05 4.18 8.51
N LEU A 50 -0.15 4.66 7.27
CA LEU A 50 0.02 3.81 6.08
C LEU A 50 1.50 3.77 5.73
N ASP A 51 2.04 2.57 5.80
CA ASP A 51 3.42 2.29 5.54
C ASP A 51 3.78 2.46 4.07
N TYR A 52 2.86 2.03 3.21
CA TYR A 52 2.97 2.11 1.76
C TYR A 52 1.62 2.44 1.13
N ILE A 53 1.67 3.10 -0.03
CA ILE A 53 0.53 3.28 -0.94
C ILE A 53 1.02 3.02 -2.36
N SER A 54 0.61 1.90 -2.93
CA SER A 54 0.94 1.53 -4.31
C SER A 54 -0.05 2.16 -5.28
N MET A 55 0.44 2.61 -6.44
CA MET A 55 -0.33 3.29 -7.47
C MET A 55 -0.20 2.52 -8.78
N TYR A 56 -1.31 1.95 -9.24
CA TYR A 56 -1.38 1.17 -10.46
C TYR A 56 -2.11 1.92 -11.56
N ALA A 57 -1.65 1.75 -12.80
CA ALA A 57 -2.41 2.14 -13.97
C ALA A 57 -3.44 1.04 -14.29
N ASN A 58 -4.72 1.37 -14.28
CA ASN A 58 -5.76 0.45 -14.75
C ASN A 58 -6.28 0.95 -16.10
N PRO A 59 -6.18 0.15 -17.19
CA PRO A 59 -6.67 0.56 -18.51
C PRO A 59 -8.20 0.67 -18.58
N GLY A 60 -8.91 0.21 -17.55
CA GLY A 60 -10.36 0.12 -17.56
C GLY A 60 -10.86 -1.08 -18.36
N SER A 61 -12.14 -1.03 -18.73
CA SER A 61 -12.80 -2.01 -19.58
C SER A 61 -13.91 -1.28 -20.34
N PRO A 62 -13.71 -0.94 -21.62
CA PRO A 62 -14.73 -0.28 -22.43
C PRO A 62 -16.04 -1.06 -22.50
N ASP A 63 -15.96 -2.39 -22.58
CA ASP A 63 -17.12 -3.30 -22.62
C ASP A 63 -18.00 -3.20 -21.36
N LEU A 64 -17.38 -2.86 -20.22
CA LEU A 64 -18.07 -2.66 -18.94
C LEU A 64 -18.28 -1.17 -18.63
N SER A 65 -18.02 -0.26 -19.58
CA SER A 65 -18.05 1.19 -19.38
C SER A 65 -17.18 1.68 -18.21
N ILE A 66 -16.05 1.01 -17.96
CA ILE A 66 -15.08 1.39 -16.94
C ILE A 66 -13.96 2.20 -17.61
N PRO A 67 -13.82 3.51 -17.29
CA PRO A 67 -12.76 4.33 -17.89
C PRO A 67 -11.37 3.95 -17.37
N PRO A 68 -10.29 4.30 -18.10
CA PRO A 68 -8.94 4.26 -17.58
C PRO A 68 -8.83 5.07 -16.27
N HIS A 69 -8.11 4.53 -15.29
CA HIS A 69 -8.00 5.15 -13.97
C HIS A 69 -6.72 4.75 -13.25
N TRP A 70 -6.28 5.60 -12.32
CA TRP A 70 -5.28 5.28 -11.33
C TRP A 70 -5.93 4.54 -10.16
N HIS A 71 -5.35 3.42 -9.74
CA HIS A 71 -5.81 2.64 -8.61
C HIS A 71 -4.77 2.67 -7.49
N TYR A 72 -5.15 3.25 -6.37
CA TYR A 72 -4.33 3.38 -5.17
C TYR A 72 -4.71 2.27 -4.20
N VAL A 73 -3.71 1.61 -3.62
CA VAL A 73 -3.90 0.55 -2.63
C VAL A 73 -3.03 0.86 -1.42
N SER A 74 -3.63 0.98 -0.23
CA SER A 74 -2.90 1.21 1.02
C SER A 74 -2.34 -0.08 1.64
N PHE A 75 -1.32 0.08 2.48
CA PHE A 75 -0.76 -0.97 3.31
C PHE A 75 -0.42 -0.36 4.68
N GLY A 76 -1.03 -0.86 5.75
CA GLY A 76 -0.73 -0.46 7.13
C GLY A 76 -1.94 -0.49 8.08
N LEU A 77 -3.16 -0.53 7.53
CA LEU A 77 -4.36 -0.72 8.35
C LEU A 77 -4.53 -2.18 8.78
N SER A 78 -4.12 -3.11 7.92
CA SER A 78 -3.96 -4.51 8.28
C SER A 78 -2.61 -4.76 8.97
N ASP A 79 -2.48 -5.91 9.64
CA ASP A 79 -1.20 -6.30 10.22
C ASP A 79 -0.24 -6.80 9.13
N LEU A 80 0.68 -5.92 8.75
CA LEU A 80 1.70 -6.23 7.75
C LEU A 80 2.77 -7.19 8.29
N HIS A 81 3.06 -7.14 9.59
CA HIS A 81 4.27 -7.72 10.18
C HIS A 81 4.01 -8.96 11.03
N GLY A 82 2.92 -9.02 11.78
CA GLY A 82 2.60 -10.16 12.65
C GLY A 82 3.41 -10.21 13.94
N ASP A 83 4.10 -9.13 14.32
CA ASP A 83 5.06 -9.11 15.44
C ASP A 83 4.72 -8.14 16.56
N GLY A 84 3.53 -7.53 16.55
CA GLY A 84 3.08 -6.67 17.64
C GLY A 84 3.53 -5.21 17.54
N ARG A 85 4.28 -4.82 16.50
CA ARG A 85 4.89 -3.47 16.43
C ARG A 85 3.89 -2.32 16.22
N VAL A 86 2.73 -2.62 15.63
CA VAL A 86 1.62 -1.67 15.43
C VAL A 86 0.32 -2.31 15.91
N HIS A 87 0.01 -3.49 15.40
CA HIS A 87 -1.22 -4.23 15.70
C HIS A 87 -0.94 -5.35 16.70
N GLN A 88 -1.87 -5.63 17.62
CA GLN A 88 -1.71 -6.69 18.63
C GLN A 88 -1.79 -8.08 17.99
N THR A 89 -0.92 -9.01 18.42
CA THR A 89 -0.79 -10.35 17.81
C THR A 89 -1.83 -11.37 18.30
N ASN A 90 -2.58 -11.04 19.35
CA ASN A 90 -3.61 -11.90 19.95
C ASN A 90 -5.03 -11.58 19.46
N ASP A 91 -5.18 -10.65 18.51
CA ASP A 91 -6.46 -10.38 17.87
C ASP A 91 -6.75 -11.45 16.80
N ASN A 92 -7.99 -11.94 16.76
CA ASN A 92 -8.47 -12.82 15.69
C ASN A 92 -8.59 -12.06 14.35
N ARG A 93 -8.39 -10.74 14.35
CA ARG A 93 -8.34 -9.87 13.18
C ARG A 93 -6.91 -9.46 12.86
N CYS A 94 -6.56 -9.48 11.58
CA CYS A 94 -5.29 -8.96 11.07
C CYS A 94 -5.32 -7.42 11.08
N GLY A 95 -4.94 -6.80 12.20
CA GLY A 95 -5.07 -5.35 12.41
C GLY A 95 -6.53 -4.89 12.36
N PHE A 96 -6.81 -3.82 11.62
CA PHE A 96 -8.20 -3.37 11.39
C PHE A 96 -8.99 -4.30 10.46
N GLY A 97 -8.34 -5.25 9.79
CA GLY A 97 -8.98 -6.26 8.94
C GLY A 97 -9.32 -5.77 7.52
N PHE A 98 -8.84 -4.61 7.11
CA PHE A 98 -9.01 -4.09 5.74
C PHE A 98 -7.86 -3.18 5.33
N GLU A 99 -7.76 -2.92 4.02
CA GLU A 99 -6.96 -1.85 3.45
C GLU A 99 -7.88 -0.94 2.61
N MET A 100 -7.48 0.33 2.47
CA MET A 100 -8.22 1.28 1.65
C MET A 100 -7.73 1.25 0.21
N THR A 101 -8.66 1.37 -0.72
CA THR A 101 -8.36 1.58 -2.14
C THR A 101 -9.07 2.82 -2.67
N PHE A 102 -8.47 3.50 -3.63
CA PHE A 102 -9.07 4.65 -4.31
C PHE A 102 -8.91 4.52 -5.82
N ARG A 103 -9.94 4.87 -6.59
CA ARG A 103 -9.91 4.87 -8.07
C ARG A 103 -10.14 6.30 -8.56
N LEU A 104 -9.14 6.84 -9.24
CA LEU A 104 -9.18 8.19 -9.82
C LEU A 104 -9.18 8.07 -11.33
N LYS A 105 -10.22 8.58 -12.00
CA LYS A 105 -10.25 8.65 -13.46
C LYS A 105 -8.94 9.29 -13.96
N ARG A 106 -8.31 8.65 -14.94
CA ARG A 106 -7.07 9.14 -15.54
C ARG A 106 -7.44 10.12 -16.65
N GLU A 107 -6.83 11.29 -16.64
CA GLU A 107 -6.97 12.27 -17.72
C GLU A 107 -5.92 12.01 -18.83
N GLU A 108 -6.16 12.49 -20.04
CA GLU A 108 -5.35 12.14 -21.23
C GLU A 108 -3.89 12.62 -21.10
N GLU A 109 -3.68 13.75 -20.43
CA GLU A 109 -2.37 14.37 -20.23
C GLU A 109 -1.56 13.73 -19.09
N GLU A 110 -2.18 12.89 -18.26
CA GLU A 110 -1.52 12.27 -17.11
C GLU A 110 -0.64 11.09 -17.53
N THR A 111 0.67 11.28 -17.39
CA THR A 111 1.68 10.23 -17.64
C THR A 111 2.07 9.44 -16.38
N ALA A 112 1.71 9.96 -15.21
CA ALA A 112 1.98 9.35 -13.90
C ALA A 112 0.80 9.61 -12.94
N PRO A 113 0.57 8.73 -11.94
CA PRO A 113 -0.51 8.91 -10.99
C PRO A 113 -0.24 10.14 -10.11
N PRO A 114 -1.22 11.04 -9.91
CA PRO A 114 -1.08 12.15 -8.98
C PRO A 114 -0.95 11.62 -7.55
N THR A 115 -0.17 12.29 -6.71
CA THR A 115 0.16 11.82 -5.36
C THR A 115 -0.79 12.31 -4.28
N TRP A 116 -1.65 13.29 -4.56
CA TRP A 116 -2.59 13.85 -3.57
C TRP A 116 -3.52 12.79 -2.93
N PRO A 117 -3.96 11.71 -3.62
CA PRO A 117 -4.79 10.68 -2.98
C PRO A 117 -4.05 9.95 -1.86
N ALA A 118 -2.71 9.85 -1.92
CA ALA A 118 -1.92 9.31 -0.82
C ALA A 118 -2.13 10.13 0.46
N LYS A 119 -2.17 11.46 0.37
CA LYS A 119 -2.41 12.33 1.52
C LYS A 119 -3.83 12.19 2.08
N LEU A 120 -4.82 12.02 1.19
CA LEU A 120 -6.20 11.73 1.58
C LEU A 120 -6.26 10.41 2.37
N LEU A 121 -5.69 9.34 1.83
CA LEU A 121 -5.68 8.02 2.46
C LEU A 121 -4.96 8.04 3.82
N GLN A 122 -3.82 8.73 3.94
CA GLN A 122 -3.15 8.90 5.24
C GLN A 122 -4.03 9.63 6.26
N THR A 123 -4.82 10.60 5.81
CA THR A 123 -5.72 11.37 6.70
C THR A 123 -6.87 10.50 7.21
N LEU A 124 -7.45 9.67 6.35
CA LEU A 124 -8.45 8.68 6.75
C LEU A 124 -7.84 7.63 7.70
N ALA A 125 -6.63 7.14 7.41
CA ALA A 125 -5.96 6.17 8.26
C ALA A 125 -5.70 6.73 9.67
N ARG A 126 -5.20 7.98 9.78
CA ARG A 126 -5.05 8.67 11.07
C ARG A 126 -6.35 8.68 11.88
N TYR A 127 -7.46 8.98 11.23
CA TYR A 127 -8.76 8.96 11.89
C TYR A 127 -9.13 7.57 12.41
N VAL A 128 -8.92 6.51 11.61
CA VAL A 128 -9.16 5.12 12.03
C VAL A 128 -8.33 4.75 13.25
N PHE A 129 -7.04 5.11 13.27
CA PHE A 129 -6.12 4.85 14.39
C PHE A 129 -6.42 5.67 15.66
N GLN A 130 -7.15 6.78 15.56
CA GLN A 130 -7.49 7.64 16.71
C GLN A 130 -8.80 7.24 17.40
N VAL A 131 -9.77 6.72 16.65
CA VAL A 131 -11.13 6.46 17.15
C VAL A 131 -11.29 5.02 17.65
N ARG A 132 -10.28 4.17 17.48
CA ARG A 132 -10.28 2.76 17.87
C ARG A 132 -9.26 2.45 18.94
#